data_AF-U9TPI6-F1
#
_entry.id   AF-U9TPI6-F1
#
_cell.length_a   1.000
_cell.length_b   1.000
_cell.length_c   1.000
_cell.angle_alpha   90.00
_cell.angle_beta   90.00
_cell.angle_gamma   90.00
#
_symmetry.space_group_name_H-M   'P 1'
#
loop_
_entity.id
_entity.type
_entity.pdbx_description
1 polymer ?
#
loop_
_entity_poly.entity_id
_entity_poly.type
_entity_poly.pdbx_seq_one_letter_code
_entity_poly.pdbx_strand_id
1 'polypeptide(L)'
;MTHFTFPEYSFEIFDTILKIIYGKEINVSTMDSEFLLNLLEASDRFKLFDKVDYLQSYLIEVRSSWIYDNIFKLIPTAFENDNFHQLKSFVIDLICKDTKWFLSLKQFNDLPENQLIKFLQINDLSIEEFHVWNAVLSWSFKRNADLNEKKNGKNKMGKINSSDISYFIHNCNDCGPCFGTTDLWITPKEAHSDEHNIAYQPLSNFGYHRKDCYDIELREEPGGFQIVDYEVFQVVHV
;
A
#
# COMPACT_ATOMS: atom_id res chain seq x y z
N MET A 1 -40.68 12.15 -22.03
CA MET A 1 -39.54 13.02 -21.69
C MET A 1 -38.51 12.12 -21.02
N THR A 2 -37.46 11.73 -21.74
CA THR A 2 -36.43 10.83 -21.21
C THR A 2 -35.49 11.64 -20.34
N HIS A 3 -35.51 11.38 -19.02
CA HIS A 3 -34.52 11.93 -18.11
C HIS A 3 -33.17 11.30 -18.44
N PHE A 4 -32.24 12.12 -18.93
CA PHE A 4 -30.85 11.72 -19.09
C PHE A 4 -30.18 11.79 -17.72
N THR A 5 -29.85 10.64 -17.15
CA THR A 5 -29.17 10.55 -15.85
C THR A 5 -27.70 10.22 -16.07
N PHE A 6 -26.82 10.96 -15.38
CA PHE A 6 -25.43 10.56 -15.16
C PHE A 6 -25.39 9.94 -13.77
N PRO A 7 -25.53 8.60 -13.64
CA PRO A 7 -25.66 7.96 -12.32
C PRO A 7 -24.41 8.12 -11.44
N GLU A 8 -23.29 8.53 -12.04
CA GLU A 8 -22.00 8.65 -11.39
C GLU A 8 -21.81 9.99 -10.65
N TYR A 9 -22.66 11.00 -10.91
CA TYR A 9 -22.57 12.31 -10.25
C TYR A 9 -23.92 12.79 -9.71
N SER A 10 -23.85 13.59 -8.65
CA SER A 10 -25.04 14.29 -8.15
C SER A 10 -25.50 15.36 -9.14
N PHE A 11 -26.78 15.74 -9.04
CA PHE A 11 -27.35 16.80 -9.86
C PHE A 11 -26.59 18.12 -9.68
N GLU A 12 -26.15 18.42 -8.46
CA GLU A 12 -25.44 19.64 -8.09
C GLU A 12 -24.06 19.72 -8.75
N ILE A 13 -23.33 18.61 -8.83
CA ILE A 13 -22.04 18.55 -9.54
C ILE A 13 -22.27 18.77 -11.02
N PHE A 14 -23.23 18.07 -11.61
CA PHE A 14 -23.51 18.19 -13.03
C PHE A 14 -23.96 19.61 -13.41
N ASP A 15 -24.83 20.23 -12.61
CA ASP A 15 -25.24 21.63 -12.79
C ASP A 15 -24.04 22.58 -12.69
N THR A 16 -23.11 22.33 -11.77
CA THR A 16 -21.88 23.12 -11.64
C THR A 16 -20.97 22.96 -12.86
N ILE A 17 -20.79 21.74 -13.37
CA ILE A 17 -20.04 21.47 -14.61
C ILE A 17 -20.68 22.18 -15.80
N LEU A 18 -22.01 22.14 -15.95
CA LEU A 18 -22.70 22.88 -17.01
C LEU A 18 -22.46 24.38 -16.89
N LYS A 19 -22.56 24.95 -15.68
CA LYS A 19 -22.26 26.37 -15.45
C LYS A 19 -20.84 26.72 -15.92
N ILE A 20 -19.84 25.91 -15.59
CA ILE A 20 -18.46 26.08 -16.07
C ILE A 20 -18.40 26.05 -17.61
N ILE A 21 -19.02 25.06 -18.26
CA ILE A 21 -19.01 24.91 -19.72
C ILE A 21 -19.66 26.12 -20.41
N TYR A 22 -20.72 26.68 -19.85
CA TYR A 22 -21.37 27.90 -20.33
C TYR A 22 -20.64 29.20 -19.92
N GLY A 23 -19.42 29.10 -19.38
CA GLY A 23 -18.56 30.24 -19.05
C GLY A 23 -18.99 31.01 -17.79
N LYS A 24 -19.86 30.44 -16.95
CA LYS A 24 -20.22 31.06 -15.68
C LYS A 24 -19.10 30.87 -14.66
N GLU A 25 -18.79 31.94 -13.94
CA GLU A 25 -17.90 31.87 -12.80
C GLU A 25 -18.55 31.07 -11.66
N ILE A 26 -17.74 30.21 -11.03
CA ILE A 26 -18.12 29.44 -9.85
C ILE A 26 -17.33 29.92 -8.64
N ASN A 27 -17.99 30.02 -7.49
CA ASN A 27 -17.32 30.36 -6.25
C ASN A 27 -16.93 29.08 -5.50
N VAL A 28 -15.69 28.63 -5.67
CA VAL A 28 -15.18 27.42 -4.99
C VAL A 28 -15.04 27.58 -3.48
N SER A 29 -14.96 28.81 -2.97
CA SER A 29 -14.78 29.06 -1.53
C SER A 29 -16.02 28.68 -0.71
N THR A 30 -17.20 28.73 -1.31
CA THR A 30 -18.46 28.36 -0.66
C THR A 30 -18.76 26.87 -0.71
N MET A 31 -17.95 26.08 -1.43
CA MET A 31 -18.12 24.64 -1.58
C MET A 31 -17.35 23.90 -0.50
N ASP A 32 -17.90 22.80 0.01
CA ASP A 32 -17.16 21.91 0.91
C ASP A 32 -16.10 21.11 0.15
N SER A 33 -15.11 20.59 0.87
CA SER A 33 -13.96 19.94 0.27
C SER A 33 -14.30 18.63 -0.44
N GLU A 34 -15.35 17.93 -0.01
CA GLU A 34 -15.80 16.69 -0.64
C GLU A 34 -16.51 16.98 -1.97
N PHE A 35 -17.34 18.02 -2.02
CA PHE A 35 -17.90 18.53 -3.26
C PHE A 35 -16.79 18.97 -4.23
N LEU A 36 -15.76 19.66 -3.74
CA LEU A 36 -14.62 20.07 -4.57
C LEU A 36 -13.83 18.88 -5.15
N LEU A 37 -13.63 17.82 -4.39
CA LEU A 37 -12.98 16.59 -4.89
C LEU A 37 -13.82 15.94 -5.99
N ASN A 38 -15.12 15.80 -5.79
CA ASN A 38 -16.00 15.20 -6.80
C ASN A 38 -16.13 16.12 -8.04
N LEU A 39 -16.09 17.44 -7.85
CA LEU A 39 -16.07 18.41 -8.95
C LEU A 39 -14.75 18.33 -9.74
N LEU A 40 -13.62 18.06 -9.08
CA LEU A 40 -12.33 17.81 -9.72
C LEU A 40 -12.40 16.55 -10.61
N GLU A 41 -12.92 15.44 -10.09
CA GLU A 41 -13.13 14.19 -10.85
C GLU A 41 -14.07 14.39 -12.04
N ALA A 42 -15.17 15.12 -11.84
CA ALA A 42 -16.07 15.46 -12.94
C ALA A 42 -15.38 16.36 -13.97
N SER A 43 -14.63 17.38 -13.54
CA SER A 43 -13.93 18.30 -14.43
C SER A 43 -12.94 17.55 -15.33
N ASP A 44 -12.23 16.58 -14.79
CA ASP A 44 -11.33 15.72 -15.55
C ASP A 44 -12.06 14.90 -16.61
N ARG A 45 -13.17 14.26 -16.23
CA ARG A 45 -13.99 13.47 -17.16
C ARG A 45 -14.52 14.32 -18.32
N PHE A 46 -14.95 15.54 -18.04
CA PHE A 46 -15.41 16.49 -19.05
C PHE A 46 -14.26 17.21 -19.77
N LYS A 47 -13.00 16.83 -19.50
CA LYS A 47 -11.78 17.37 -20.12
C LYS A 47 -11.62 18.88 -19.93
N LEU A 48 -12.02 19.37 -18.77
CA LEU A 48 -11.92 20.77 -18.37
C LEU A 48 -10.57 21.01 -17.68
N PHE A 49 -9.47 20.85 -18.40
CA PHE A 49 -8.11 20.81 -17.84
C PHE A 49 -7.75 22.04 -17.00
N ASP A 50 -8.08 23.25 -17.45
CA ASP A 50 -7.83 24.48 -16.68
C ASP A 50 -8.53 24.46 -15.30
N LYS A 51 -9.70 23.80 -15.20
CA LYS A 51 -10.42 23.64 -13.94
C LYS A 51 -9.85 22.52 -13.10
N VAL A 52 -9.36 21.45 -13.72
CA VAL A 52 -8.63 20.38 -13.03
C VAL A 52 -7.41 20.97 -12.33
N ASP A 53 -6.60 21.76 -13.02
CA ASP A 53 -5.41 22.40 -12.42
C ASP A 53 -5.79 23.36 -11.30
N TYR A 54 -6.77 24.24 -11.54
CA TYR A 54 -7.24 25.18 -10.53
C TYR A 54 -7.76 24.51 -9.26
N LEU A 55 -8.58 23.45 -9.40
CA LEU A 55 -9.16 22.74 -8.26
C LEU A 55 -8.09 21.97 -7.47
N GLN A 56 -7.10 21.38 -8.15
CA GLN A 56 -5.96 20.76 -7.47
C GLN A 56 -5.19 21.78 -6.62
N SER A 57 -4.77 22.91 -7.21
CA SER A 57 -4.03 23.93 -6.47
C SER A 57 -4.86 24.49 -5.32
N TYR A 58 -6.17 24.73 -5.52
CA TYR A 58 -7.05 25.21 -4.45
C TYR A 58 -7.17 24.22 -3.28
N LEU A 59 -7.34 22.93 -3.56
CA LEU A 59 -7.40 21.90 -2.52
C LEU A 59 -6.09 21.85 -1.72
N ILE A 60 -4.95 21.93 -2.40
CA ILE A 60 -3.62 21.88 -1.77
C ILE A 60 -3.35 23.13 -0.94
N GLU A 61 -3.56 24.32 -1.49
CA GLU A 61 -3.18 25.58 -0.86
C GLU A 61 -4.17 26.01 0.24
N VAL A 62 -5.47 25.80 0.01
CA VAL A 62 -6.53 26.35 0.87
C VAL A 62 -7.17 25.28 1.76
N ARG A 63 -7.24 24.03 1.29
CA ARG A 63 -7.89 22.91 1.99
C ARG A 63 -6.92 21.82 2.44
N SER A 64 -5.64 22.15 2.60
CA SER A 64 -4.60 21.21 3.04
C SER A 64 -4.96 20.44 4.31
N SER A 65 -5.52 21.09 5.34
CA SER A 65 -5.94 20.42 6.57
C SER A 65 -6.95 19.29 6.32
N TRP A 66 -7.90 19.52 5.41
CA TRP A 66 -8.85 18.49 5.02
C TRP A 66 -8.17 17.33 4.29
N ILE A 67 -7.14 17.59 3.48
CA ILE A 67 -6.32 16.54 2.85
C ILE A 67 -5.64 15.66 3.90
N TYR A 68 -5.06 16.24 4.95
CA TYR A 68 -4.46 15.48 6.06
C TYR A 68 -5.48 14.55 6.72
N ASP A 69 -6.68 15.06 7.02
CA ASP A 69 -7.74 14.29 7.69
C ASP A 69 -8.33 13.20 6.79
N ASN A 70 -8.22 13.35 5.46
CA ASN A 70 -8.87 12.48 4.47
C ASN A 70 -7.87 11.81 3.51
N ILE A 71 -6.60 11.66 3.90
CA ILE A 71 -5.53 11.18 3.01
C ILE A 71 -5.85 9.82 2.38
N PHE A 72 -6.40 8.88 3.14
CA PHE A 72 -6.75 7.54 2.63
C PHE A 72 -7.88 7.56 1.60
N LYS A 73 -8.74 8.59 1.63
CA LYS A 73 -9.77 8.80 0.61
C LYS A 73 -9.17 9.38 -0.68
N LEU A 74 -8.15 10.22 -0.55
CA LEU A 74 -7.50 10.88 -1.67
C LEU A 74 -6.51 9.98 -2.40
N ILE A 75 -5.88 9.02 -1.72
CA ILE A 75 -4.91 8.11 -2.32
C ILE A 75 -5.48 7.41 -3.57
N PRO A 76 -6.66 6.76 -3.54
CA PRO A 76 -7.23 6.17 -4.75
C PRO A 76 -7.40 7.19 -5.88
N THR A 77 -8.08 8.31 -5.61
CA THR A 77 -8.34 9.35 -6.61
C THR A 77 -7.04 9.92 -7.21
N ALA A 78 -6.05 10.22 -6.38
CA ALA A 78 -4.79 10.82 -6.83
C ALA A 78 -3.87 9.83 -7.55
N PHE A 79 -3.91 8.54 -7.19
CA PHE A 79 -3.02 7.53 -7.76
C PHE A 79 -3.63 6.77 -8.96
N GLU A 80 -4.94 6.86 -9.19
CA GLU A 80 -5.61 6.23 -10.34
C GLU A 80 -5.79 7.18 -11.52
N ASN A 81 -5.81 8.49 -11.27
CA ASN A 81 -5.95 9.49 -12.32
C ASN A 81 -4.61 10.15 -12.65
N ASP A 82 -4.13 9.94 -13.87
CA ASP A 82 -2.88 10.53 -14.32
C ASP A 82 -2.93 12.05 -14.36
N ASN A 83 -4.07 12.68 -14.65
CA ASN A 83 -4.17 14.14 -14.74
C ASN A 83 -4.07 14.87 -13.39
N PHE A 84 -4.06 14.12 -12.27
CA PHE A 84 -3.97 14.68 -10.92
C PHE A 84 -2.53 14.79 -10.39
N HIS A 85 -1.61 15.21 -11.26
CA HIS A 85 -0.19 15.26 -10.95
C HIS A 85 0.16 16.10 -9.71
N GLN A 86 -0.46 17.28 -9.55
CA GLN A 86 -0.17 18.17 -8.41
C GLN A 86 -0.63 17.53 -7.10
N LEU A 87 -1.85 16.99 -7.10
CA LEU A 87 -2.42 16.34 -5.93
C LEU A 87 -1.64 15.06 -5.57
N LYS A 88 -1.28 14.26 -6.57
CA LYS A 88 -0.46 13.06 -6.38
C LYS A 88 0.90 13.39 -5.79
N SER A 89 1.60 14.40 -6.34
CA SER A 89 2.89 14.85 -5.80
C SER A 89 2.73 15.32 -4.35
N PHE A 90 1.74 16.15 -4.06
CA PHE A 90 1.51 16.65 -2.71
C PHE A 90 1.23 15.53 -1.70
N VAL A 91 0.42 14.53 -2.07
CA VAL A 91 0.13 13.37 -1.21
C VAL A 91 1.39 12.52 -0.99
N ILE A 92 2.20 12.28 -2.02
CA ILE A 92 3.48 11.56 -1.88
C ILE A 92 4.41 12.33 -0.96
N ASP A 93 4.60 13.63 -1.18
CA ASP A 93 5.45 14.49 -0.36
C ASP A 93 5.00 14.48 1.11
N LEU A 94 3.69 14.43 1.34
CA LEU A 94 3.11 14.35 2.68
C LEU A 94 3.46 13.04 3.39
N ILE A 95 3.30 11.92 2.68
CA ILE A 95 3.63 10.57 3.18
C ILE A 95 5.13 10.45 3.42
N CYS A 96 5.97 10.95 2.53
CA CYS A 96 7.42 10.91 2.69
C CYS A 96 7.87 11.77 3.86
N LYS A 97 7.31 12.99 4.02
CA LYS A 97 7.69 13.92 5.08
C LYS A 97 7.41 13.40 6.48
N ASP A 98 6.29 12.69 6.68
CA ASP A 98 5.95 12.08 7.97
C ASP A 98 5.39 10.67 7.79
N THR A 99 6.28 9.77 7.36
CA THR A 99 5.90 8.37 7.11
C THR A 99 5.45 7.69 8.40
N LYS A 100 6.04 8.08 9.54
CA LYS A 100 5.66 7.54 10.85
C LYS A 100 4.21 7.90 11.20
N TRP A 101 3.80 9.15 10.99
CA TRP A 101 2.40 9.54 11.13
C TRP A 101 1.50 8.70 10.23
N PHE A 102 1.82 8.60 8.93
CA PHE A 102 1.01 7.86 7.98
C PHE A 102 0.80 6.39 8.37
N LEU A 103 1.88 5.69 8.74
CA LEU A 103 1.82 4.29 9.19
C LEU A 103 1.09 4.10 10.52
N SER A 104 1.03 5.13 11.37
CA SER A 104 0.33 5.07 12.66
C SER A 104 -1.20 5.19 12.55
N LEU A 105 -1.69 5.64 11.39
CA LEU A 105 -3.13 5.80 11.15
C LEU A 105 -3.80 4.44 11.06
N LYS A 106 -4.91 4.26 11.78
CA LYS A 106 -5.63 2.97 11.82
C LYS A 106 -6.08 2.50 10.44
N GLN A 107 -6.44 3.45 9.58
CA GLN A 107 -6.89 3.25 8.21
C GLN A 107 -5.80 2.65 7.32
N PHE A 108 -4.51 2.72 7.71
CA PHE A 108 -3.43 2.05 6.98
C PHE A 108 -3.68 0.54 6.88
N ASN A 109 -4.13 -0.07 7.97
CA ASN A 109 -4.45 -1.51 7.99
C ASN A 109 -5.70 -1.86 7.18
N ASP A 110 -6.47 -0.88 6.70
CA ASP A 110 -7.65 -1.04 5.84
C ASP A 110 -7.34 -0.79 4.36
N LEU A 111 -6.09 -0.49 4.00
CA LEU A 111 -5.70 -0.24 2.62
C LEU A 111 -5.99 -1.46 1.73
N PRO A 112 -6.60 -1.25 0.56
CA PRO A 112 -6.63 -2.25 -0.49
C PRO A 112 -5.21 -2.64 -0.94
N GLU A 113 -5.04 -3.87 -1.43
CA GLU A 113 -3.73 -4.40 -1.83
C GLU A 113 -3.02 -3.56 -2.88
N ASN A 114 -3.76 -3.13 -3.90
CA ASN A 114 -3.25 -2.30 -4.97
C ASN A 114 -2.73 -0.94 -4.44
N GLN A 115 -3.37 -0.38 -3.41
CA GLN A 115 -2.93 0.87 -2.78
C GLN A 115 -1.70 0.65 -1.89
N LEU A 116 -1.62 -0.48 -1.19
CA LEU A 116 -0.41 -0.86 -0.44
C LEU A 116 0.80 -1.02 -1.38
N ILE A 117 0.62 -1.70 -2.52
CA ILE A 117 1.69 -1.85 -3.52
C ILE A 117 2.17 -0.48 -4.02
N LYS A 118 1.23 0.43 -4.33
CA LYS A 118 1.57 1.79 -4.75
C LYS A 118 2.32 2.57 -3.66
N PHE A 119 1.94 2.42 -2.40
CA PHE A 119 2.68 2.99 -1.27
C PHE A 119 4.12 2.44 -1.19
N LEU A 120 4.31 1.13 -1.35
CA LEU A 120 5.64 0.50 -1.32
C LEU A 120 6.54 0.89 -2.51
N GLN A 121 5.96 1.44 -3.59
CA GLN A 121 6.70 1.98 -4.73
C GLN A 121 7.19 3.41 -4.51
N ILE A 122 6.78 4.07 -3.41
CA ILE A 122 7.23 5.41 -3.07
C ILE A 122 8.68 5.34 -2.58
N ASN A 123 9.57 6.04 -3.28
CA ASN A 123 10.95 6.21 -2.85
C ASN A 123 11.03 7.31 -1.77
N ASP A 124 12.10 7.32 -0.98
CA ASP A 124 12.43 8.39 -0.03
C ASP A 124 11.50 8.52 1.20
N LEU A 125 11.00 7.40 1.71
CA LEU A 125 10.32 7.36 3.01
C LEU A 125 11.28 7.83 4.12
N SER A 126 10.82 8.72 5.01
CA SER A 126 11.65 9.36 6.05
C SER A 126 11.97 8.48 7.26
N ILE A 127 11.78 7.17 7.15
CA ILE A 127 11.96 6.20 8.24
C ILE A 127 12.73 4.97 7.75
N GLU A 128 13.36 4.26 8.67
CA GLU A 128 14.04 3.00 8.36
C GLU A 128 13.06 1.95 7.85
N GLU A 129 13.49 1.19 6.84
CA GLU A 129 12.69 0.15 6.17
C GLU A 129 12.06 -0.85 7.16
N PHE A 130 12.75 -1.16 8.25
CA PHE A 130 12.23 -2.03 9.31
C PHE A 130 10.86 -1.59 9.84
N HIS A 131 10.63 -0.28 9.99
CA HIS A 131 9.35 0.25 10.45
C HIS A 131 8.25 0.09 9.40
N VAL A 132 8.60 0.23 8.12
CA VAL A 132 7.69 -0.01 6.99
C VAL A 132 7.28 -1.48 6.96
N TRP A 133 8.24 -2.40 7.09
CA TRP A 133 7.98 -3.84 7.13
C TRP A 133 7.06 -4.24 8.30
N ASN A 134 7.26 -3.67 9.49
CA ASN A 134 6.37 -3.92 10.63
C ASN A 134 4.92 -3.46 10.37
N ALA A 135 4.73 -2.34 9.66
CA ALA A 135 3.40 -1.87 9.28
C ALA A 135 2.76 -2.79 8.22
N VAL A 136 3.51 -3.22 7.21
CA VAL A 136 3.05 -4.18 6.19
C VAL A 136 2.62 -5.50 6.82
N LEU A 137 3.39 -6.00 7.79
CA LEU A 137 3.01 -7.18 8.57
C LEU A 137 1.70 -6.98 9.32
N SER A 138 1.57 -5.85 10.03
CA SER A 138 0.37 -5.53 10.80
C SER A 138 -0.88 -5.48 9.91
N TRP A 139 -0.76 -4.89 8.72
CA TRP A 139 -1.80 -4.89 7.69
C TRP A 139 -2.14 -6.32 7.25
N SER A 140 -1.12 -7.15 6.99
CA SER A 140 -1.31 -8.53 6.53
C SER A 140 -2.03 -9.40 7.57
N PHE A 141 -1.72 -9.22 8.86
CA PHE A 141 -2.37 -9.95 9.94
C PHE A 141 -3.85 -9.61 10.06
N LYS A 142 -4.21 -8.33 9.94
CA LYS A 142 -5.62 -7.90 9.97
C LYS A 142 -6.41 -8.57 8.84
N ARG A 143 -5.89 -8.54 7.62
CA ARG A 143 -6.55 -9.16 6.45
C ARG A 143 -6.61 -10.69 6.56
N ASN A 144 -5.58 -11.32 7.13
CA ASN A 144 -5.58 -12.77 7.37
C ASN A 144 -6.50 -13.21 8.51
N ALA A 145 -6.73 -12.37 9.53
CA ALA A 145 -7.73 -12.62 10.56
C ALA A 145 -9.14 -12.74 9.94
N ASP A 146 -9.48 -11.83 9.02
CA ASP A 146 -10.76 -11.86 8.28
C ASP A 146 -10.87 -13.08 7.33
N LEU A 147 -9.74 -13.55 6.79
CA LEU A 147 -9.69 -14.75 5.93
C LEU A 147 -9.85 -16.06 6.73
N ASN A 148 -9.57 -16.06 8.03
CA ASN A 148 -9.74 -17.24 8.87
C ASN A 148 -11.23 -17.59 9.12
N GLU A 149 -12.15 -16.62 8.98
CA GLU A 149 -13.60 -16.89 9.06
C GLU A 149 -14.20 -17.44 7.76
N LYS A 150 -13.53 -17.28 6.61
CA LYS A 150 -14.09 -17.59 5.27
C LYS A 150 -13.44 -18.76 4.51
N LYS A 151 -12.63 -19.61 5.13
CA LYS A 151 -11.97 -20.71 4.40
C LYS A 151 -12.75 -22.02 4.39
N ASN A 152 -13.48 -22.24 3.30
CA ASN A 152 -13.71 -23.58 2.73
C ASN A 152 -12.39 -24.12 2.16
N GLY A 153 -11.57 -24.74 3.01
CA GLY A 153 -10.70 -25.90 2.75
C GLY A 153 -9.71 -25.99 1.57
N LYS A 154 -9.60 -25.04 0.64
CA LYS A 154 -8.83 -25.24 -0.61
C LYS A 154 -7.52 -24.48 -0.76
N ASN A 155 -7.21 -23.52 0.09
CA ASN A 155 -5.93 -22.81 0.06
C ASN A 155 -5.13 -23.19 1.31
N LYS A 156 -4.29 -24.22 1.20
CA LYS A 156 -3.33 -24.60 2.26
C LYS A 156 -2.14 -23.64 2.25
N MET A 157 -2.37 -22.41 2.66
CA MET A 157 -1.30 -21.52 3.08
C MET A 157 -0.99 -21.87 4.55
N GLY A 158 0.27 -22.15 4.87
CA GLY A 158 0.67 -22.49 6.23
C GLY A 158 0.18 -21.43 7.19
N LYS A 159 -0.64 -21.83 8.16
CA LYS A 159 -0.95 -20.99 9.32
C LYS A 159 0.24 -21.09 10.27
N ILE A 160 0.67 -19.95 10.79
CA ILE A 160 1.77 -19.89 11.74
C ILE A 160 1.19 -19.43 13.08
N ASN A 161 1.57 -20.14 14.14
CA ASN A 161 1.04 -19.95 15.48
C ASN A 161 1.45 -18.59 16.07
N SER A 162 0.53 -17.90 16.76
CA SER A 162 0.73 -16.52 17.22
C SER A 162 1.72 -16.38 18.40
N SER A 163 2.15 -17.49 18.99
CA SER A 163 3.15 -17.52 20.06
C SER A 163 4.55 -17.09 19.62
N ASP A 164 4.83 -17.11 18.32
CA ASP A 164 6.21 -17.01 17.81
C ASP A 164 6.53 -15.65 17.15
N ILE A 165 5.63 -14.65 17.23
CA ILE A 165 5.67 -13.37 16.46
C ILE A 165 7.04 -12.67 16.52
N SER A 166 7.75 -12.74 17.65
CA SER A 166 9.08 -12.14 17.83
C SER A 166 10.19 -12.76 16.97
N TYR A 167 9.96 -13.93 16.39
CA TYR A 167 10.92 -14.67 15.55
C TYR A 167 10.56 -14.63 14.06
N PHE A 168 9.46 -13.96 13.68
CA PHE A 168 8.98 -13.94 12.29
C PHE A 168 9.72 -12.97 11.41
N ILE A 169 10.01 -11.76 11.89
CA ILE A 169 10.90 -10.83 11.22
C ILE A 169 11.97 -10.42 12.23
N HIS A 170 13.12 -11.07 12.13
CA HIS A 170 14.31 -10.64 12.84
C HIS A 170 15.11 -9.76 11.90
N ASN A 171 15.37 -8.52 12.29
CA ASN A 171 16.36 -7.71 11.61
C ASN A 171 17.73 -8.20 12.09
N CYS A 172 18.34 -9.08 11.31
CA CYS A 172 19.70 -9.48 11.58
C CYS A 172 20.60 -8.29 11.25
N ASN A 173 21.32 -7.77 12.25
CA ASN A 173 22.30 -6.68 12.05
C ASN A 173 23.26 -6.97 10.89
N ASP A 174 23.47 -8.26 10.65
CA ASP A 174 24.43 -8.81 9.73
C ASP A 174 23.77 -9.23 8.38
N CYS A 175 22.48 -9.60 8.37
CA CYS A 175 21.81 -10.25 7.23
C CYS A 175 20.49 -9.58 6.78
N GLY A 176 20.15 -8.39 7.29
CA GLY A 176 18.90 -7.70 6.94
C GLY A 176 17.62 -8.40 7.42
N PRO A 177 16.46 -8.08 6.82
CA PRO A 177 15.17 -8.69 7.18
C PRO A 177 15.18 -10.21 6.96
N CYS A 178 14.95 -10.97 8.03
CA CYS A 178 14.86 -12.42 7.98
C CYS A 178 13.41 -12.86 8.23
N PHE A 179 12.80 -13.67 7.36
CA PHE A 179 11.51 -14.29 7.65
C PHE A 179 11.73 -15.64 8.34
N GLY A 180 11.25 -15.79 9.57
CA GLY A 180 11.62 -16.89 10.46
C GLY A 180 13.09 -16.78 10.92
N THR A 181 13.50 -17.67 11.84
CA THR A 181 14.91 -17.70 12.29
C THR A 181 15.87 -18.24 11.22
N THR A 182 15.36 -19.04 10.27
CA THR A 182 16.16 -19.71 9.22
C THR A 182 15.43 -19.89 7.88
N ASP A 183 14.27 -19.26 7.66
CA ASP A 183 13.42 -19.60 6.50
C ASP A 183 13.72 -18.73 5.27
N LEU A 184 13.91 -17.42 5.43
CA LEU A 184 14.34 -16.50 4.36
C LEU A 184 15.28 -15.44 4.90
N TRP A 185 16.54 -15.43 4.47
CA TRP A 185 17.51 -14.37 4.79
C TRP A 185 17.77 -13.53 3.54
N ILE A 186 17.63 -12.21 3.63
CA ILE A 186 17.92 -11.29 2.52
C ILE A 186 19.29 -10.65 2.74
N THR A 187 20.35 -11.31 2.25
CA THR A 187 21.73 -10.85 2.46
C THR A 187 22.29 -10.07 1.28
N PRO A 188 23.18 -9.07 1.52
CA PRO A 188 23.88 -8.36 0.46
C PRO A 188 24.85 -9.29 -0.30
N LYS A 189 25.16 -8.94 -1.54
CA LYS A 189 25.88 -9.82 -2.48
C LYS A 189 27.26 -10.26 -1.96
N GLU A 190 27.92 -9.43 -1.17
CA GLU A 190 29.25 -9.71 -0.60
C GLU A 190 29.22 -10.83 0.45
N ALA A 191 28.08 -11.06 1.11
CA ALA A 191 27.88 -12.11 2.11
C ALA A 191 27.85 -13.53 1.50
N HIS A 192 27.80 -13.62 0.16
CA HIS A 192 27.90 -14.88 -0.58
C HIS A 192 29.30 -15.13 -1.16
N SER A 193 30.30 -14.30 -0.83
CA SER A 193 31.67 -14.51 -1.31
C SER A 193 32.44 -15.47 -0.41
N ASP A 194 33.08 -16.48 -1.01
CA ASP A 194 33.91 -17.47 -0.30
C ASP A 194 35.19 -16.86 0.32
N GLU A 195 35.49 -15.58 0.02
CA GLU A 195 36.74 -14.91 0.39
C GLU A 195 36.66 -14.11 1.71
N HIS A 196 35.47 -13.90 2.26
CA HIS A 196 35.30 -13.12 3.49
C HIS A 196 35.08 -14.00 4.72
N ASN A 197 36.14 -14.16 5.51
CA ASN A 197 36.17 -14.81 6.82
C ASN A 197 35.52 -13.92 7.92
N ILE A 198 34.37 -13.32 7.61
CA ILE A 198 33.53 -12.68 8.62
C ILE A 198 32.65 -13.81 9.20
N ALA A 199 32.19 -13.71 10.44
CA ALA A 199 31.44 -14.77 11.15
C ALA A 199 30.06 -15.12 10.54
N TYR A 200 29.83 -14.81 9.27
CA TYR A 200 28.81 -15.42 8.44
C TYR A 200 29.30 -16.79 8.05
N GLN A 201 28.71 -17.83 8.64
CA GLN A 201 28.88 -19.16 8.07
C GLN A 201 28.50 -19.08 6.58
N PRO A 202 29.33 -19.59 5.66
CA PRO A 202 29.03 -19.52 4.23
C PRO A 202 27.63 -20.09 4.02
N LEU A 203 26.75 -19.27 3.47
CA LEU A 203 25.34 -19.58 3.22
C LEU A 203 25.17 -20.61 2.08
N SER A 204 26.09 -21.56 1.97
CA SER A 204 25.90 -22.76 1.17
C SER A 204 24.94 -23.67 1.94
N ASN A 205 23.64 -23.52 1.68
CA ASN A 205 22.58 -24.52 1.92
C ASN A 205 21.93 -24.66 3.32
N PHE A 206 21.95 -23.66 4.18
CA PHE A 206 21.26 -23.76 5.49
C PHE A 206 19.96 -22.95 5.57
N GLY A 207 18.95 -23.35 4.79
CA GLY A 207 17.56 -22.97 5.03
C GLY A 207 16.79 -24.18 5.58
N TYR A 208 16.55 -24.22 6.89
CA TYR A 208 15.82 -25.33 7.53
C TYR A 208 14.36 -24.95 7.75
N HIS A 209 13.42 -25.75 7.21
CA HIS A 209 12.02 -25.72 7.62
C HIS A 209 11.89 -26.48 8.95
N ARG A 210 11.70 -25.80 10.08
CA ARG A 210 11.29 -26.50 11.30
C ARG A 210 9.77 -26.67 11.28
N LYS A 211 9.32 -27.94 11.30
CA LYS A 211 7.90 -28.31 11.40
C LYS A 211 7.20 -27.63 12.59
N ASP A 212 7.94 -27.38 13.66
CA ASP A 212 7.51 -26.71 14.88
C ASP A 212 7.05 -25.26 14.63
N CYS A 213 7.48 -24.66 13.51
CA CYS A 213 7.18 -23.28 13.13
C CYS A 213 5.95 -23.16 12.21
N TYR A 214 5.30 -24.25 11.78
CA TYR A 214 4.17 -24.19 10.86
C TYR A 214 3.08 -25.20 11.25
N ASP A 215 1.80 -24.79 11.18
CA ASP A 215 0.67 -25.68 11.51
C ASP A 215 0.49 -26.83 10.49
N ILE A 216 1.20 -26.79 9.37
CA ILE A 216 1.19 -27.82 8.32
C ILE A 216 2.61 -28.15 7.88
N GLU A 217 2.82 -29.41 7.53
CA GLU A 217 4.07 -29.90 6.96
C GLU A 217 4.23 -29.39 5.51
N LEU A 218 5.27 -28.59 5.26
CA LEU A 218 5.52 -27.98 3.95
C LEU A 218 6.25 -28.93 2.97
N ARG A 219 6.95 -29.95 3.49
CA ARG A 219 7.63 -30.99 2.70
C ARG A 219 7.83 -32.28 3.50
N GLU A 220 7.99 -33.40 2.78
CA GLU A 220 8.21 -34.72 3.36
C GLU A 220 9.71 -35.06 3.56
N GLU A 221 10.62 -34.43 2.82
CA GLU A 221 12.06 -34.71 2.89
C GLU A 221 12.89 -33.54 3.46
N PRO A 222 13.86 -33.82 4.35
CA PRO A 222 14.75 -32.80 4.91
C PRO A 222 15.72 -32.26 3.85
N GLY A 223 15.81 -30.94 3.72
CA GLY A 223 16.68 -30.26 2.75
C GLY A 223 16.31 -28.79 2.52
N GLY A 224 17.16 -28.05 1.82
CA GLY A 224 16.91 -26.65 1.46
C GLY A 224 15.71 -26.48 0.52
N PHE A 225 15.11 -25.29 0.51
CA PHE A 225 14.14 -24.90 -0.51
C PHE A 225 14.86 -24.69 -1.85
N GLN A 226 14.40 -25.38 -2.89
CA GLN A 226 14.72 -25.03 -4.27
C GLN A 226 13.88 -23.81 -4.66
N ILE A 227 14.32 -23.04 -5.65
CA ILE A 227 13.58 -21.84 -6.08
C ILE A 227 12.10 -22.13 -6.43
N VAL A 228 11.82 -23.34 -6.92
CA VAL A 228 10.48 -23.86 -7.21
C VAL A 228 9.63 -24.13 -5.96
N ASP A 229 10.25 -24.42 -4.82
CA ASP A 229 9.55 -24.62 -3.55
C ASP A 229 9.09 -23.28 -2.94
N TYR A 230 9.60 -22.15 -3.44
CA TYR A 230 9.12 -20.81 -3.07
C TYR A 230 7.88 -20.39 -3.87
N GLU A 231 7.46 -21.17 -4.88
CA GLU A 231 6.19 -20.96 -5.60
C GLU A 231 4.95 -21.20 -4.70
N VAL A 232 5.14 -21.78 -3.51
CA VAL A 232 4.10 -21.89 -2.47
C VAL A 232 3.77 -20.52 -1.85
N PHE A 233 4.71 -19.56 -1.92
CA PHE A 233 4.52 -18.16 -1.58
C PHE A 233 4.28 -17.36 -2.86
N GLN A 234 3.12 -17.57 -3.48
CA GLN A 234 2.74 -16.75 -4.61
C GLN A 234 2.15 -15.43 -4.10
N VAL A 235 2.78 -14.30 -4.44
CA VAL A 235 2.07 -13.00 -4.46
C VAL A 235 1.12 -13.09 -5.63
N VAL A 236 -0.11 -13.53 -5.37
CA VAL A 236 -1.12 -13.68 -6.41
C VAL A 236 -1.71 -12.32 -6.70
N HIS A 237 -1.42 -11.75 -7.87
CA HIS A 237 -2.20 -10.65 -8.40
C HIS A 237 -3.55 -11.19 -8.89
N VAL A 238 -4.61 -10.97 -8.12
CA VAL A 238 -6.01 -11.05 -8.58
C VAL A 238 -6.77 -9.84 -8.07
#